data_AF-A0A179DLN2-F1
#
_entry.id   AF-A0A179DLN2-F1
#
_cell.length_a   1.000
_cell.length_b   1.000
_cell.length_c   1.000
_cell.angle_alpha   90.00
_cell.angle_beta   90.00
_cell.angle_gamma   90.00
#
_symmetry.space_group_name_H-M   'P 1'
#
loop_
_entity.id
_entity.type
_entity.pdbx_description
1 polymer ?
#
loop_
_entity_poly.entity_id
_entity_poly.type
_entity_poly.pdbx_seq_one_letter_code
_entity_poly.pdbx_strand_id
1 'polypeptide(L)' 'MGLGAPEIILIVLALLLLFGGKKIPELMRGMGKGVKEFKDAQSGVDKPEYEKPLDKTDEKTRNM' A
#
# COMPACT_ATOMS: atom_id res chain seq x y z
N MET A 1 34.57 -7.56 -9.37
CA MET A 1 34.23 -6.24 -8.78
C MET A 1 32.75 -6.03 -9.00
N GLY A 2 31.93 -6.23 -7.97
CA GLY A 2 30.48 -6.01 -8.02
C GLY A 2 30.17 -4.62 -7.49
N LEU A 3 28.97 -4.11 -7.78
CA LEU A 3 28.48 -2.89 -7.16
C LEU A 3 28.36 -3.13 -5.66
N GLY A 4 29.18 -2.43 -4.88
CA GLY A 4 29.10 -2.45 -3.43
C GLY A 4 27.94 -1.59 -2.94
N ALA A 5 27.67 -1.70 -1.64
CA ALA A 5 26.72 -0.81 -0.98
C ALA A 5 27.00 0.70 -1.23
N PRO A 6 28.27 1.17 -1.28
CA PRO A 6 28.57 2.57 -1.54
C PRO A 6 28.14 3.03 -2.94
N GLU A 7 28.43 2.25 -4.00
CA GLU A 7 28.03 2.61 -5.36
C GLU A 7 26.50 2.64 -5.51
N ILE A 8 25.80 1.69 -4.90
CA ILE A 8 24.32 1.66 -4.93
C ILE A 8 23.73 2.90 -4.26
N ILE A 9 24.27 3.31 -3.11
CA ILE A 9 23.81 4.52 -2.40
C ILE A 9 24.00 5.76 -3.28
N LEU A 10 25.15 5.90 -3.95
CA LEU A 10 25.40 7.03 -4.84
C LEU A 10 24.42 7.07 -6.02
N ILE A 11 24.10 5.92 -6.62
CA ILE A 11 23.12 5.83 -7.71
C ILE A 11 21.73 6.24 -7.23
N VAL A 12 21.29 5.71 -6.08
CA VAL A 12 20.00 6.08 -5.48
C VAL A 12 19.95 7.58 -5.17
N LEU A 13 21.03 8.14 -4.62
CA LEU A 13 21.11 9.56 -4.32
C LEU A 13 21.04 10.43 -5.59
N ALA A 14 21.72 10.02 -6.66
CA ALA A 14 21.62 10.70 -7.96
C ALA A 14 20.20 10.67 -8.52
N LEU A 15 19.51 9.53 -8.47
CA LEU A 15 18.11 9.41 -8.88
C LEU A 15 17.18 10.26 -8.01
N LEU A 16 17.42 10.33 -6.69
CA LEU A 16 16.67 11.20 -5.78
C LEU A 16 16.88 12.68 -6.07
N LEU A 17 18.06 13.10 -6.54
CA LEU A 17 18.30 14.48 -6.95
C LEU A 17 17.62 14.81 -8.27
N LEU A 18 17.63 13.90 -9.25
CA LEU A 18 16.98 14.11 -10.56
C LEU A 18 15.44 14.11 -10.44
N PHE A 19 14.88 13.12 -9.75
CA PHE A 19 13.43 12.90 -9.70
C PHE A 19 12.78 13.49 -8.44
N GLY A 20 13.57 13.80 -7.41
CA GLY A 20 13.08 14.21 -6.10
C GLY A 20 12.62 13.02 -5.25
N GLY A 21 12.78 13.11 -3.92
CA GLY A 21 12.38 12.05 -2.99
C GLY A 21 10.89 11.74 -2.94
N LYS A 22 10.03 12.60 -3.51
CA LYS A 22 8.57 12.40 -3.54
C LYS A 22 8.10 11.52 -4.70
N LYS A 23 8.81 11.48 -5.82
CA LYS A 23 8.38 10.72 -7.01
C LYS A 23 8.53 9.22 -6.85
N ILE A 24 9.55 8.74 -6.13
CA ILE A 24 9.75 7.30 -5.88
C ILE A 24 8.57 6.70 -5.07
N PRO A 25 8.14 7.27 -3.92
CA PRO A 25 6.95 6.82 -3.20
C PRO A 25 5.65 6.93 -3.99
N GLU A 26 5.50 7.96 -4.82
CA GLU A 26 4.32 8.18 -5.65
C GLU A 26 4.18 7.09 -6.73
N LEU A 27 5.30 6.76 -7.42
CA LEU A 27 5.38 5.66 -8.38
C LEU A 27 5.14 4.31 -7.71
N MET A 28 5.76 4.06 -6.55
CA MET A 28 5.53 2.82 -5.78
C MET A 28 4.08 2.66 -5.35
N ARG A 29 3.42 3.75 -4.92
CA ARG A 29 2.00 3.73 -4.55
C ARG A 29 1.10 3.44 -5.75
N GLY A 30 1.35 4.07 -6.90
CA GLY A 30 0.60 3.83 -8.13
C GLY A 30 0.78 2.39 -8.63
N MET A 31 2.04 1.93 -8.71
CA MET A 31 2.38 0.57 -9.13
C MET A 31 1.83 -0.48 -8.16
N GLY A 32 1.91 -0.25 -6.85
CA GLY A 32 1.39 -1.17 -5.84
C GLY A 32 -0.13 -1.36 -5.93
N LYS A 33 -0.89 -0.30 -6.22
CA LYS A 33 -2.33 -0.39 -6.50
C LYS A 33 -2.60 -1.20 -7.76
N GLY A 34 -1.90 -0.91 -8.86
CA GLY A 34 -2.06 -1.64 -10.11
C GLY A 34 -1.71 -3.13 -9.99
N VAL A 35 -0.62 -3.47 -9.30
CA VAL A 35 -0.25 -4.87 -9.01
C VAL A 35 -1.28 -5.56 -8.12
N LYS A 36 -1.82 -4.85 -7.12
CA LYS A 36 -2.88 -5.37 -6.25
C LYS A 36 -4.16 -5.64 -7.04
N GLU A 37 -4.62 -4.70 -7.86
CA GLU A 37 -5.79 -4.86 -8.72
C GLU A 37 -5.60 -5.97 -9.74
N PHE A 38 -4.43 -6.04 -10.37
CA PHE A 38 -4.07 -7.11 -11.30
C PHE A 38 -4.11 -8.48 -10.63
N LYS A 39 -3.55 -8.59 -9.41
CA LYS A 39 -3.59 -9.82 -8.62
C LYS A 39 -5.02 -10.17 -8.18
N ASP A 40 -5.80 -9.19 -7.72
CA ASP A 40 -7.20 -9.36 -7.30
C ASP A 40 -8.05 -9.88 -8.49
N ALA A 41 -7.83 -9.35 -9.71
CA ALA A 41 -8.49 -9.79 -10.94
C ALA A 41 -8.04 -11.19 -11.42
N GLN A 42 -6.74 -11.50 -11.34
CA GLN A 42 -6.22 -12.82 -11.72
C GLN A 42 -6.63 -13.94 -10.75
N SER A 43 -6.72 -13.64 -9.45
CA SER A 43 -6.99 -14.64 -8.43
C SER A 43 -8.49 -14.92 -8.24
N GLY A 44 -9.38 -14.19 -8.92
CA GLY A 44 -10.82 -14.45 -8.91
C GLY A 44 -11.44 -14.44 -7.52
N VAL A 45 -10.84 -13.73 -6.56
CA VAL A 45 -11.23 -13.80 -5.15
C VAL A 45 -12.36 -12.83 -4.87
N ASP A 46 -13.57 -13.39 -4.80
CA ASP A 46 -14.62 -13.03 -3.85
C ASP A 46 -14.00 -12.71 -2.48
N LYS A 47 -13.78 -11.43 -2.18
CA LYS A 47 -13.54 -11.03 -0.78
C LYS A 47 -14.93 -10.79 -0.18
N PRO A 48 -15.39 -11.61 0.78
CA PRO A 48 -16.57 -11.25 1.55
C PRO A 48 -16.27 -9.91 2.21
N GLU A 49 -17.10 -8.92 1.88
CA GLU A 49 -17.13 -7.63 2.55
C GLU A 49 -17.28 -7.93 4.04
N TYR A 50 -16.20 -7.74 4.79
CA TYR A 50 -16.25 -7.76 6.24
C TYR A 50 -17.20 -6.66 6.66
N GLU A 51 -18.44 -7.07 6.97
CA GLU A 51 -19.44 -6.28 7.66
C GLU A 51 -18.74 -5.49 8.76
N LYS A 52 -18.84 -4.16 8.69
CA LYS A 52 -18.38 -3.30 9.77
C LYS A 52 -19.03 -3.82 11.07
N PRO A 53 -18.26 -4.06 12.14
CA PRO A 53 -18.81 -4.57 13.38
C PRO A 53 -19.90 -3.61 13.89
N LEU A 54 -21.04 -4.23 14.19
CA LEU A 54 -22.25 -3.69 14.77
C LEU A 54 -21.98 -2.52 15.74
N ASP A 55 -22.64 -1.40 15.46
CA ASP A 55 -23.02 -0.42 16.48
C ASP A 55 -23.84 -1.14 17.56
N LYS A 56 -23.18 -1.48 18.66
CA LYS A 56 -23.81 -1.80 19.93
C LYS A 56 -23.55 -0.64 20.87
N THR A 57 -24.40 0.38 20.90
CA THR A 57 -24.49 1.26 22.07
C THR A 57 -25.90 1.61 22.52
N ASP A 58 -26.96 1.39 21.75
CA ASP A 58 -28.31 1.81 22.15
C ASP A 58 -29.27 0.65 22.48
N GLU A 59 -28.92 -0.19 23.47
CA GLU A 59 -29.90 -1.08 24.13
C GLU A 59 -29.65 -1.20 25.65
N LYS A 60 -29.48 -0.04 26.32
CA LYS A 60 -29.49 0.03 27.80
C LYS A 60 -30.52 1.05 28.30
N THR A 61 -31.74 0.99 27.78
CA THR A 61 -32.87 1.81 28.28
C THR A 61 -34.24 1.11 28.16
N ARG A 62 -34.31 -0.17 27.76
CA ARG A 62 -35.61 -0.87 27.56
C ARG A 62 -36.00 -1.93 28.57
N ASN A 63 -35.22 -2.15 29.63
CA ASN A 63 -35.61 -2.97 30.79
C ASN A 63 -35.16 -2.16 32.02
N MET A 64 -35.98 -1.32 32.65
CA MET A 64 -37.18 -1.63 33.46
C MET A 64 -36.93 -2.77 34.44
#